data_AF-A0A329YE56-F1
#
_entry.id   AF-A0A329YE56-F1
#
_cell.length_a   1.000
_cell.length_b   1.000
_cell.length_c   1.000
_cell.angle_alpha   90.00
_cell.angle_beta   90.00
_cell.angle_gamma   90.00
#
_symmetry.space_group_name_H-M   'P 1'
#
loop_
_entity.id
_entity.type
_entity.pdbx_description
1 polymer ?
#
loop_
_entity_poly.entity_id
_entity_poly.type
_entity_poly.pdbx_seq_one_letter_code
_entity_poly.pdbx_strand_id
1 'polypeptide(L)'
;MNERKPTVTEADLHAFADGLLPPEKQAELQAWLTENPEDAAAVAAWQVQNDDIRAMFSPYAISKDGDTDLISTSRSTLSAQAIPPQRSRRLMMLAASLALFVAGAAAGHFGPDLLVPRELQLTSIEALPQQAHSAFVVYASDIRHPVEVGADQEAHLATWLGKRMNVAGLKVPSLQTLGFQLVGGRLLPVNGTPGALFMYENASGQRLTVLVGRNSGNTTTSFRFASDKAVETFYWIDGDLGYAVTGEISRDMLQQVADECYRQFSS
;
A
#
# COMPACT_ATOMS: atom_id res chain seq x y z
N MET A 1 -5.45 13.87 59.57
CA MET A 1 -6.33 13.03 58.73
C MET A 1 -6.64 13.81 57.46
N ASN A 2 -6.06 13.42 56.32
CA ASN A 2 -6.50 13.93 55.02
C ASN A 2 -7.37 12.84 54.40
N GLU A 3 -8.68 13.01 54.46
CA GLU A 3 -9.62 12.24 53.65
C GLU A 3 -9.31 12.56 52.19
N ARG A 4 -8.86 11.56 51.41
CA ARG A 4 -8.84 11.67 49.95
C ARG A 4 -10.31 11.66 49.52
N LYS A 5 -10.83 12.79 49.05
CA LYS A 5 -12.06 12.79 48.25
C LYS A 5 -11.88 11.76 47.12
N PRO A 6 -12.71 10.72 47.03
CA PRO A 6 -12.74 9.87 45.85
C PRO A 6 -13.10 10.76 44.67
N THR A 7 -12.27 10.73 43.63
CA THR A 7 -12.60 11.42 42.38
C THR A 7 -13.71 10.60 41.73
N VAL A 8 -14.93 11.15 41.70
CA VAL A 8 -16.02 10.59 40.90
C VAL A 8 -15.53 10.49 39.46
N THR A 9 -15.61 9.29 38.89
CA THR A 9 -15.22 9.05 37.50
C THR A 9 -16.45 8.97 36.60
N GLU A 10 -16.27 9.22 35.30
CA GLU A 10 -17.33 9.00 34.30
C GLU A 10 -17.89 7.57 34.33
N ALA A 11 -17.05 6.58 34.65
CA ALA A 11 -17.49 5.20 34.83
C ALA A 11 -18.44 5.02 36.04
N ASP A 12 -18.25 5.78 37.13
CA ASP A 12 -19.17 5.75 38.27
C ASP A 12 -20.52 6.41 37.89
N LEU A 13 -20.53 7.44 37.04
CA LEU A 13 -21.75 8.08 36.51
C LEU A 13 -22.56 7.12 35.62
N HIS A 14 -21.89 6.41 34.70
CA HIS A 14 -22.54 5.37 33.88
C HIS A 14 -23.05 4.21 34.74
N ALA A 15 -22.25 3.72 35.68
CA ALA A 15 -22.67 2.65 36.59
C ALA A 15 -23.91 3.04 37.42
N PHE A 16 -24.04 4.32 37.76
CA PHE A 16 -25.23 4.85 38.43
C PHE A 16 -26.43 4.97 37.50
N ALA A 17 -26.24 5.43 36.26
CA ALA A 17 -27.30 5.46 35.24
C ALA A 17 -27.85 4.05 34.92
N ASP A 18 -26.99 3.02 34.99
CA ASP A 18 -27.35 1.62 34.75
C ASP A 18 -27.89 0.88 35.99
N GLY A 19 -27.86 1.51 37.17
CA GLY A 19 -28.26 0.87 38.44
C GLY A 19 -27.28 -0.19 38.96
N LEU A 20 -26.04 -0.19 38.45
CA LEU A 20 -24.98 -1.14 38.78
C LEU A 20 -24.00 -0.63 39.84
N LEU A 21 -24.19 0.59 40.35
CA LEU A 21 -23.34 1.16 41.38
C LEU A 21 -23.63 0.52 42.76
N PRO A 22 -22.60 0.05 43.51
CA PRO A 22 -22.78 -0.49 44.86
C PRO A 22 -23.44 0.52 45.81
N PRO A 23 -24.28 0.07 46.76
CA PRO A 23 -25.05 0.96 47.64
C PRO A 23 -24.16 1.92 48.45
N GLU A 24 -22.95 1.51 48.81
CA GLU A 24 -21.98 2.33 49.54
C GLU A 24 -21.53 3.58 48.75
N LYS A 25 -21.47 3.49 47.42
CA LYS A 25 -21.05 4.59 46.53
C LYS A 25 -22.21 5.46 46.04
N GLN A 26 -23.46 4.99 46.15
CA GLN A 26 -24.63 5.73 45.65
C GLN A 26 -24.85 7.04 46.41
N ALA A 27 -24.72 7.04 47.73
CA ALA A 27 -24.90 8.25 48.54
C ALA A 27 -23.84 9.32 48.23
N GLU A 28 -22.59 8.90 48.01
CA GLU A 28 -21.50 9.78 47.63
C GLU A 28 -21.75 10.41 46.26
N LEU A 29 -22.18 9.61 45.29
CA LEU A 29 -22.46 10.10 43.95
C LEU A 29 -23.70 11.00 43.91
N GLN A 30 -24.73 10.74 44.70
CA GLN A 30 -25.88 11.64 44.82
C GLN A 30 -25.49 13.01 45.39
N ALA A 31 -24.57 13.04 46.35
CA ALA A 31 -24.00 14.30 46.84
C ALA A 31 -23.22 15.03 45.73
N TRP A 32 -22.41 14.30 44.95
CA TRP A 32 -21.69 14.85 43.80
C TRP A 32 -22.63 15.44 42.73
N LEU A 33 -23.71 14.74 42.37
CA LEU A 33 -24.68 15.20 41.39
C LEU A 33 -25.46 16.44 41.86
N THR A 34 -25.58 16.65 43.18
CA THR A 34 -26.16 17.88 43.74
C THR A 34 -25.23 19.08 43.54
N GLU A 35 -23.92 18.86 43.60
CA GLU A 35 -22.88 19.88 43.40
C GLU A 35 -22.53 20.10 41.91
N ASN A 36 -22.85 19.14 41.03
CA ASN A 36 -22.50 19.15 39.60
C ASN A 36 -23.76 18.96 38.71
N PRO A 37 -24.48 20.04 38.38
CA PRO A 37 -25.75 19.97 37.66
C PRO A 37 -25.60 19.49 36.20
N GLU A 38 -24.44 19.70 35.57
CA GLU A 38 -24.17 19.19 34.22
C GLU A 38 -24.10 17.65 34.19
N ASP A 39 -23.38 17.05 35.15
CA ASP A 39 -23.32 15.59 35.31
C ASP A 39 -24.70 15.01 35.66
N ALA A 40 -25.48 15.72 36.49
CA ALA A 40 -26.85 15.32 36.82
C ALA A 40 -27.77 15.30 35.59
N ALA A 41 -27.64 16.30 34.72
CA ALA A 41 -28.38 16.34 33.46
C ALA A 41 -27.96 15.22 32.50
N ALA A 42 -26.65 14.92 32.42
CA ALA A 42 -26.12 13.84 31.61
C ALA A 42 -26.62 12.47 32.07
N VAL A 43 -26.52 12.19 33.38
CA VAL A 43 -27.04 10.94 33.99
C VAL A 43 -28.54 10.79 33.76
N ALA A 44 -29.33 11.86 33.92
CA ALA A 44 -30.77 11.81 33.67
C ALA A 44 -31.08 11.51 32.19
N ALA A 45 -30.32 12.09 31.26
CA ALA A 45 -30.47 11.80 29.84
C ALA A 45 -30.14 10.33 29.50
N TRP A 46 -29.08 9.77 30.10
CA TRP A 46 -28.74 8.36 29.94
C TRP A 46 -29.79 7.42 30.54
N GLN A 47 -30.37 7.78 31.69
CA GLN A 47 -31.46 7.01 32.30
C GLN A 47 -32.69 6.95 31.39
N VAL A 48 -33.09 8.09 30.80
CA VAL A 48 -34.19 8.13 29.82
C VAL A 48 -33.85 7.28 28.60
N GLN A 49 -32.62 7.38 28.07
CA GLN A 49 -32.19 6.55 26.93
C GLN A 49 -32.22 5.06 27.26
N ASN A 50 -31.77 4.67 28.45
CA ASN A 50 -31.80 3.28 28.92
C ASN A 50 -33.23 2.75 29.03
N ASP A 51 -34.16 3.57 29.54
CA ASP A 51 -35.57 3.24 29.62
C ASP A 51 -36.22 3.10 28.25
N ASP A 52 -35.91 3.99 27.30
CA ASP A 52 -36.40 3.93 25.92
C ASP A 52 -35.91 2.66 25.20
N ILE A 53 -34.63 2.33 25.34
CA ILE A 53 -34.06 1.09 24.80
C ILE A 53 -34.76 -0.12 25.43
N ARG A 54 -34.90 -0.14 26.77
CA ARG A 54 -35.56 -1.24 27.47
C ARG A 54 -37.02 -1.39 27.01
N ALA A 55 -37.75 -0.29 26.82
CA ALA A 55 -39.11 -0.30 26.32
C ALA A 55 -39.21 -0.82 24.89
N MET A 56 -38.32 -0.36 24.00
CA MET A 56 -38.27 -0.77 22.59
C MET A 56 -37.98 -2.26 22.44
N PHE A 57 -37.12 -2.81 23.29
CA PHE A 57 -36.69 -4.22 23.21
C PHE A 57 -37.44 -5.17 24.15
N SER A 58 -38.24 -4.67 25.10
CA SER A 58 -39.01 -5.50 26.04
C SER A 58 -39.90 -6.55 25.35
N PRO A 59 -40.59 -6.27 24.22
CA PRO A 59 -41.38 -7.29 23.51
C PRO A 59 -40.56 -8.44 22.93
N TYR A 60 -39.25 -8.24 22.72
CA TYR A 60 -38.34 -9.24 22.16
C TYR A 60 -37.52 -9.97 23.23
N ALA A 61 -37.66 -9.60 24.50
CA ALA A 61 -36.95 -10.20 25.61
C ALA A 61 -37.52 -11.61 25.89
N ILE A 62 -36.93 -12.62 25.26
CA ILE A 62 -37.28 -14.04 25.45
C ILE A 62 -36.13 -14.69 26.22
N SER A 63 -36.34 -14.98 27.50
CA SER A 63 -35.43 -15.83 28.27
C SER A 63 -35.67 -17.30 27.93
N LYS A 64 -34.60 -18.02 27.58
CA LYS A 64 -34.63 -19.46 27.34
C LYS A 64 -33.84 -20.19 28.42
N ASP A 65 -34.26 -21.41 28.73
CA ASP A 65 -33.46 -22.31 29.57
C ASP A 65 -32.11 -22.56 28.90
N GLY A 66 -31.02 -22.21 29.59
CA GLY A 66 -29.64 -22.30 29.08
C GLY A 66 -28.98 -20.98 28.69
N ASP A 67 -29.68 -19.84 28.68
CA ASP A 67 -29.06 -18.54 28.37
C ASP A 67 -27.92 -18.18 29.34
N THR A 68 -28.01 -18.62 30.61
CA THR A 68 -26.94 -18.44 31.60
C THR A 68 -25.68 -19.23 31.28
N ASP A 69 -25.79 -20.34 30.54
CA ASP A 69 -24.64 -21.17 30.15
C ASP A 69 -23.82 -20.54 29.01
N LEU A 70 -24.46 -19.70 28.17
CA LEU A 70 -23.76 -18.91 27.16
C LEU A 70 -22.80 -17.89 27.80
N ILE A 71 -23.13 -17.39 29.01
CA ILE A 71 -22.30 -16.43 29.76
C ILE A 71 -21.26 -17.15 30.64
N SER A 72 -21.54 -18.37 31.11
CA SER A 72 -20.62 -19.16 31.94
C SER A 72 -19.45 -19.74 31.13
N THR A 73 -19.69 -20.11 29.87
CA THR A 73 -18.66 -20.67 28.97
C THR A 73 -17.54 -19.66 28.65
N SER A 74 -17.83 -18.36 28.72
CA SER A 74 -16.82 -17.32 28.54
C SER A 74 -15.99 -17.03 29.81
N ARG A 75 -16.41 -17.55 30.97
CA ARG A 75 -15.71 -17.36 32.26
C ARG A 75 -14.81 -18.54 32.61
N SER A 76 -15.10 -19.73 32.08
CA SER A 76 -14.33 -20.97 32.31
C SER A 76 -13.00 -21.03 31.55
N THR A 77 -12.77 -20.17 30.55
CA THR A 77 -11.47 -20.04 29.88
C THR A 77 -10.46 -19.19 30.67
N LEU A 78 -10.88 -18.57 31.79
CA LEU A 78 -10.02 -17.76 32.66
C LEU A 78 -9.68 -18.43 34.00
N SER A 79 -10.21 -19.62 34.28
CA SER A 79 -10.06 -20.28 35.59
C SER A 79 -9.41 -21.66 35.51
N ALA A 80 -8.23 -21.77 34.87
CA ALA A 80 -7.33 -22.92 35.03
C ALA A 80 -5.91 -22.64 34.51
N GLN A 81 -5.28 -21.55 34.94
CA GLN A 81 -3.81 -21.47 34.89
C GLN A 81 -3.33 -21.20 36.31
N ALA A 82 -2.71 -22.23 36.91
CA ALA A 82 -1.99 -22.10 38.16
C ALA A 82 -1.03 -20.91 38.04
N ILE A 83 -1.25 -19.88 38.85
CA ILE A 83 -0.41 -18.67 38.88
C ILE A 83 0.98 -19.13 39.34
N PRO A 84 2.01 -19.13 38.48
CA PRO A 84 3.34 -19.48 38.93
C PRO A 84 3.90 -18.32 39.77
N PRO A 85 4.77 -18.57 40.76
CA PRO A 85 5.18 -17.55 41.74
C PRO A 85 5.72 -16.31 41.03
N GLN A 86 5.38 -15.11 41.52
CA GLN A 86 5.56 -13.81 40.87
C GLN A 86 6.96 -13.54 40.28
N ARG A 87 8.00 -14.21 40.81
CA ARG A 87 9.38 -14.17 40.30
C ARG A 87 9.56 -14.91 38.96
N SER A 88 8.87 -16.04 38.77
CA SER A 88 8.85 -16.80 37.52
C SER A 88 8.10 -16.06 36.41
N ARG A 89 7.01 -15.36 36.74
CA ARG A 89 6.25 -14.53 35.78
C ARG A 89 7.08 -13.37 35.23
N ARG A 90 7.89 -12.72 36.07
CA ARG A 90 8.82 -11.66 35.62
C ARG A 90 9.93 -12.22 34.72
N LEU A 91 10.48 -13.38 35.06
CA LEU A 91 11.51 -14.03 34.24
C LEU A 91 10.94 -14.53 32.90
N MET A 92 9.72 -15.08 32.90
CA MET A 92 8.99 -15.47 31.69
C MET A 92 8.62 -14.26 30.82
N MET A 93 8.18 -13.15 31.42
CA MET A 93 7.91 -11.92 30.65
C MET A 93 9.18 -11.34 30.05
N LEU A 94 10.30 -11.37 30.76
CA LEU A 94 11.60 -10.97 30.21
C LEU A 94 12.04 -11.89 29.07
N ALA A 95 11.95 -13.22 29.25
CA ALA A 95 12.27 -14.18 28.21
C ALA A 95 11.34 -14.05 26.98
N ALA A 96 10.05 -13.83 27.18
CA ALA A 96 9.08 -13.58 26.12
C ALA A 96 9.36 -12.26 25.39
N SER A 97 9.69 -11.19 26.12
CA SER A 97 10.05 -9.91 25.52
C SER A 97 11.34 -10.00 24.70
N LEU A 98 12.33 -10.75 25.17
CA LEU A 98 13.57 -10.98 24.45
C LEU A 98 13.35 -11.88 23.22
N ALA A 99 12.51 -12.92 23.35
CA ALA A 99 12.14 -13.76 22.22
C ALA A 99 11.37 -12.98 21.15
N LEU A 100 10.42 -12.13 21.54
CA LEU A 100 9.69 -11.24 20.62
C LEU A 100 10.61 -10.19 20.00
N PHE A 101 11.56 -9.64 20.76
CA PHE A 101 12.55 -8.69 20.25
C PHE A 101 13.50 -9.35 19.25
N VAL A 102 14.01 -10.55 19.54
CA VAL A 102 14.89 -11.30 18.64
C VAL A 102 14.13 -11.80 17.42
N ALA A 103 12.90 -12.28 17.58
CA ALA A 103 12.03 -12.66 16.46
C ALA A 103 11.69 -11.45 15.60
N GLY A 104 11.38 -10.29 16.21
CA GLY A 104 11.14 -9.03 15.51
C GLY A 104 12.38 -8.48 14.81
N ALA A 105 13.56 -8.58 15.44
CA ALA A 105 14.82 -8.17 14.83
C ALA A 105 15.24 -9.09 13.67
N ALA A 106 15.05 -10.41 13.82
CA ALA A 106 15.28 -11.37 12.75
C ALA A 106 14.27 -11.17 11.60
N ALA A 107 12.98 -10.97 11.91
CA ALA A 107 11.97 -10.63 10.91
C ALA A 107 12.22 -9.27 10.26
N GLY A 108 12.77 -8.29 10.96
CA GLY A 108 13.12 -6.98 10.40
C GLY A 108 14.37 -7.03 9.51
N HIS A 109 15.35 -7.86 9.85
CA HIS A 109 16.61 -7.97 9.11
C HIS A 109 16.52 -8.94 7.91
N PHE A 110 15.71 -10.00 8.02
CA PHE A 110 15.54 -11.02 6.96
C PHE A 110 14.14 -11.03 6.30
N GLY A 111 13.16 -10.29 6.84
CA GLY A 111 11.80 -10.23 6.30
C GLY A 111 11.58 -9.37 5.05
N PRO A 112 12.45 -8.42 4.63
CA PRO A 112 12.23 -7.71 3.37
C PRO A 112 12.13 -8.62 2.15
N ASP A 113 12.78 -9.80 2.16
CA ASP A 113 12.73 -10.76 1.05
C ASP A 113 11.56 -11.76 1.14
N LEU A 114 10.95 -11.94 2.32
CA LEU A 114 9.85 -12.91 2.52
C LEU A 114 8.46 -12.27 2.58
N LEU A 115 8.40 -10.96 2.83
CA LEU A 115 7.17 -10.19 2.97
C LEU A 115 6.96 -9.18 1.83
N VAL A 116 7.65 -9.31 0.69
CA VAL A 116 7.21 -8.64 -0.53
C VAL A 116 5.82 -9.20 -0.85
N PRO A 117 4.74 -8.42 -0.75
CA PRO A 117 3.42 -8.91 -1.09
C PRO A 117 3.45 -9.35 -2.55
N ARG A 118 3.06 -10.60 -2.82
CA ARG A 118 2.94 -11.16 -4.17
C ARG A 118 2.03 -10.29 -5.07
N GLU A 119 1.17 -9.48 -4.46
CA GLU A 119 0.31 -8.51 -5.12
C GLU A 119 1.09 -7.38 -5.81
N LEU A 120 2.26 -6.95 -5.29
CA LEU A 120 3.15 -6.00 -5.95
C LEU A 120 3.83 -6.57 -7.21
N GLN A 121 3.99 -7.89 -7.28
CA GLN A 121 4.56 -8.56 -8.46
C GLN A 121 3.55 -8.66 -9.63
N LEU A 122 2.25 -8.69 -9.34
CA LEU A 122 1.22 -8.62 -10.38
C LEU A 122 1.00 -7.18 -10.86
N THR A 123 1.10 -6.19 -9.96
CA THR A 123 1.02 -4.77 -10.35
C THR A 123 2.21 -4.33 -11.22
N SER A 124 3.41 -4.88 -11.02
CA SER A 124 4.60 -4.47 -11.78
C SER A 124 4.57 -4.90 -13.26
N ILE A 125 3.89 -6.01 -13.59
CA ILE A 125 3.69 -6.47 -14.97
C ILE A 125 2.67 -5.59 -15.72
N GLU A 126 1.69 -5.04 -15.01
CA GLU A 126 0.65 -4.17 -15.57
C GLU A 126 1.02 -2.67 -15.51
N ALA A 127 1.96 -2.30 -14.64
CA ALA A 127 2.40 -0.93 -14.48
C ALA A 127 3.29 -0.42 -15.63
N LEU A 128 4.09 -1.29 -16.26
CA LEU A 128 5.00 -0.86 -17.35
C LEU A 128 4.25 -0.23 -18.54
N PRO A 129 3.22 -0.87 -19.13
CA PRO A 129 2.48 -0.25 -20.24
C PRO A 129 1.78 1.05 -19.82
N GLN A 130 1.26 1.13 -18.60
CA GLN A 130 0.63 2.35 -18.07
C GLN A 130 1.65 3.49 -17.87
N GLN A 131 2.84 3.17 -17.37
CA GLN A 131 3.95 4.13 -17.19
C GLN A 131 4.48 4.60 -18.54
N ALA A 132 4.64 3.70 -19.51
CA ALA A 132 5.05 4.02 -20.88
C ALA A 132 4.03 4.93 -21.57
N HIS A 133 2.74 4.61 -21.47
CA HIS A 133 1.65 5.47 -21.95
C HIS A 133 1.70 6.86 -21.31
N SER A 134 1.79 6.93 -19.98
CA SER A 134 1.82 8.20 -19.26
C SER A 134 3.05 9.04 -19.65
N ALA A 135 4.22 8.43 -19.75
CA ALA A 135 5.45 9.08 -20.19
C ALA A 135 5.32 9.61 -21.63
N PHE A 136 4.76 8.82 -22.53
CA PHE A 136 4.52 9.23 -23.92
C PHE A 136 3.64 10.47 -23.98
N VAL A 137 2.47 10.46 -23.35
CA VAL A 137 1.52 11.60 -23.38
C VAL A 137 2.15 12.88 -22.85
N VAL A 138 2.92 12.78 -21.75
CA VAL A 138 3.57 13.94 -21.12
C VAL A 138 4.72 14.48 -21.97
N TYR A 139 5.56 13.61 -22.53
CA TYR A 139 6.82 14.04 -23.15
C TYR A 139 6.76 14.18 -24.67
N ALA A 140 5.92 13.40 -25.35
CA ALA A 140 5.74 13.53 -26.79
C ALA A 140 5.08 14.86 -27.18
N SER A 141 4.31 15.48 -26.28
CA SER A 141 3.67 16.79 -26.51
C SER A 141 4.59 17.99 -26.23
N ASP A 142 5.74 17.80 -25.57
CA ASP A 142 6.70 18.88 -25.29
C ASP A 142 7.60 19.15 -26.52
N ILE A 143 7.49 20.36 -27.08
CA ILE A 143 8.27 20.77 -28.25
C ILE A 143 9.67 21.28 -27.85
N ARG A 144 9.80 21.88 -26.66
CA ARG A 144 11.04 22.60 -26.27
C ARG A 144 12.04 21.69 -25.59
N HIS A 145 11.60 20.83 -24.68
CA HIS A 145 12.49 19.96 -23.92
C HIS A 145 11.98 18.50 -23.91
N PRO A 146 11.79 17.89 -25.10
CA PRO A 146 11.33 16.51 -25.18
C PRO A 146 12.29 15.52 -24.50
N VAL A 147 13.60 15.83 -24.52
CA VAL A 147 14.69 14.94 -24.08
C VAL A 147 15.73 15.70 -23.27
N GLU A 148 16.48 14.98 -22.43
CA GLU A 148 17.59 15.54 -21.63
C GLU A 148 18.90 15.56 -22.40
N VAL A 149 19.17 14.48 -23.15
CA VAL A 149 20.34 14.37 -24.03
C VAL A 149 19.84 14.13 -25.45
N GLY A 150 20.25 15.01 -26.37
CA GLY A 150 19.88 14.98 -27.77
C GLY A 150 20.56 13.85 -28.55
N ALA A 151 20.04 13.57 -29.74
CA ALA A 151 20.57 12.56 -30.65
C ALA A 151 22.00 12.85 -31.14
N ASP A 152 22.45 14.11 -31.09
CA ASP A 152 23.85 14.51 -31.40
C ASP A 152 24.88 13.82 -30.50
N GLN A 153 24.45 13.33 -29.34
CA GLN A 153 25.28 12.72 -28.31
C GLN A 153 24.86 11.28 -27.99
N GLU A 154 24.43 10.51 -28.98
CA GLU A 154 23.92 9.15 -28.83
C GLU A 154 24.83 8.23 -27.98
N ALA A 155 26.14 8.21 -28.25
CA ALA A 155 27.09 7.40 -27.49
C ALA A 155 27.16 7.81 -26.00
N HIS A 156 27.05 9.10 -25.72
CA HIS A 156 26.99 9.61 -24.35
C HIS A 156 25.66 9.27 -23.68
N LEU A 157 24.53 9.43 -24.39
CA LEU A 157 23.18 9.07 -23.94
C LEU A 157 23.12 7.61 -23.47
N ALA A 158 23.60 6.68 -24.31
CA ALA A 158 23.65 5.25 -24.02
C ALA A 158 24.46 4.96 -22.74
N THR A 159 25.66 5.54 -22.65
CA THR A 159 26.57 5.35 -21.51
C THR A 159 26.02 5.95 -20.22
N TRP A 160 25.46 7.16 -20.30
CA TRP A 160 24.91 7.87 -19.16
C TRP A 160 23.67 7.17 -18.59
N LEU A 161 22.71 6.78 -19.45
CA LEU A 161 21.51 6.06 -19.03
C LEU A 161 21.85 4.65 -18.52
N GLY A 162 22.73 3.92 -19.22
CA GLY A 162 23.18 2.60 -18.77
C GLY A 162 23.80 2.65 -17.36
N LYS A 163 24.64 3.66 -17.09
CA LYS A 163 25.20 3.90 -15.75
C LYS A 163 24.14 4.22 -14.69
N ARG A 164 23.11 5.00 -15.04
CA ARG A 164 22.03 5.38 -14.11
C ARG A 164 21.11 4.20 -13.78
N MET A 165 20.85 3.33 -14.75
CA MET A 165 20.03 2.12 -14.56
C MET A 165 20.82 0.93 -14.03
N ASN A 166 22.15 1.05 -13.94
CA ASN A 166 23.06 -0.07 -13.66
C ASN A 166 22.92 -1.22 -14.68
N VAL A 167 22.75 -0.88 -15.96
CA VAL A 167 22.68 -1.81 -17.09
C VAL A 167 23.95 -1.65 -17.93
N ALA A 168 24.75 -2.71 -17.99
CA ALA A 168 25.96 -2.72 -18.79
C ALA A 168 25.61 -2.82 -20.27
N GLY A 169 26.21 -1.96 -21.11
CA GLY A 169 26.03 -2.02 -22.55
C GLY A 169 24.63 -1.67 -23.06
N LEU A 170 23.90 -0.80 -22.34
CA LEU A 170 22.61 -0.27 -22.83
C LEU A 170 22.81 0.31 -24.25
N LYS A 171 22.03 -0.20 -25.21
CA LYS A 171 22.05 0.26 -26.61
C LYS A 171 20.90 1.22 -26.86
N VAL A 172 21.07 2.11 -27.83
CA VAL A 172 19.99 2.92 -28.38
C VAL A 172 19.56 2.26 -29.69
N PRO A 173 18.33 1.74 -29.82
CA PRO A 173 17.93 1.05 -31.03
C PRO A 173 17.79 2.04 -32.18
N SER A 174 18.29 1.68 -33.36
CA SER A 174 18.11 2.47 -34.59
C SER A 174 16.81 2.07 -35.28
N LEU A 175 15.92 3.04 -35.49
CA LEU A 175 14.63 2.83 -36.17
C LEU A 175 14.57 3.50 -37.56
N GLN A 176 15.73 3.86 -38.09
CA GLN A 176 15.87 4.61 -39.34
C GLN A 176 15.29 3.85 -40.54
N THR A 177 15.40 2.52 -40.54
CA THR A 177 14.83 1.61 -41.56
C THR A 177 13.31 1.66 -41.61
N LEU A 178 12.67 2.02 -40.49
CA LEU A 178 11.22 2.18 -40.35
C LEU A 178 10.79 3.66 -40.49
N GLY A 179 11.72 4.56 -40.83
CA GLY A 179 11.44 5.98 -41.04
C GLY A 179 11.41 6.82 -39.76
N PHE A 180 11.87 6.30 -38.63
CA PHE A 180 11.93 7.02 -37.36
C PHE A 180 13.38 7.40 -37.02
N GLN A 181 13.60 8.67 -36.72
CA GLN A 181 14.90 9.21 -36.29
C GLN A 181 14.89 9.43 -34.79
N LEU A 182 16.03 9.16 -34.15
CA LEU A 182 16.22 9.44 -32.74
C LEU A 182 16.16 10.96 -32.52
N VAL A 183 15.31 11.39 -31.59
CA VAL A 183 15.30 12.77 -31.07
C VAL A 183 16.29 12.89 -29.90
N GLY A 184 16.33 11.85 -29.05
CA GLY A 184 17.25 11.74 -27.94
C GLY A 184 16.69 10.84 -26.84
N GLY A 185 17.12 11.03 -25.60
CA GLY A 185 16.56 10.30 -24.48
C GLY A 185 16.63 11.01 -23.14
N ARG A 186 16.01 10.40 -22.14
CA ARG A 186 15.86 10.93 -20.79
C ARG A 186 15.77 9.83 -19.74
N LEU A 187 16.06 10.21 -18.50
CA LEU A 187 15.91 9.36 -17.32
C LEU A 187 14.53 9.61 -16.69
N LEU A 188 13.84 8.56 -16.25
CA LEU A 188 12.60 8.70 -15.47
C LEU A 188 12.42 7.52 -14.51
N PRO A 189 11.58 7.64 -13.47
CA PRO A 189 11.27 6.51 -12.60
C PRO A 189 10.33 5.52 -13.30
N VAL A 190 10.72 4.24 -13.32
CA VAL A 190 9.92 3.09 -13.78
C VAL A 190 9.86 2.09 -12.64
N ASN A 191 8.65 1.81 -12.14
CA ASN A 191 8.43 0.93 -10.98
C ASN A 191 9.31 1.26 -9.75
N GLY A 192 9.53 2.56 -9.48
CA GLY A 192 10.35 3.02 -8.37
C GLY A 192 11.87 2.88 -8.58
N THR A 193 12.30 2.41 -9.76
CA THR A 193 13.71 2.28 -10.16
C THR A 193 14.04 3.23 -11.31
N PRO A 194 15.31 3.57 -11.56
CA PRO A 194 15.69 4.35 -12.72
C PRO A 194 15.39 3.60 -14.03
N GLY A 195 14.72 4.27 -14.97
CA GLY A 195 14.42 3.79 -16.32
C GLY A 195 14.83 4.80 -17.39
N ALA A 196 15.01 4.31 -18.61
CA ALA A 196 15.42 5.07 -19.77
C ALA A 196 14.25 5.23 -20.74
N LEU A 197 14.10 6.41 -21.30
CA LEU A 197 13.16 6.67 -22.40
C LEU A 197 13.93 7.24 -23.57
N PHE A 198 13.80 6.59 -24.72
CA PHE A 198 14.26 7.08 -26.00
C PHE A 198 13.06 7.60 -26.77
N MET A 199 13.18 8.79 -27.36
CA MET A 199 12.13 9.38 -28.18
C MET A 199 12.58 9.44 -29.62
N TYR A 200 11.67 9.08 -30.52
CA TYR A 200 11.88 9.10 -31.95
C TYR A 200 10.77 9.87 -32.63
N GLU A 201 11.06 10.40 -33.81
CA GLU A 201 10.14 11.16 -34.64
C GLU A 201 10.31 10.75 -36.11
N ASN A 202 9.21 10.68 -36.85
CA ASN A 202 9.25 10.42 -38.29
C ASN A 202 9.17 11.72 -39.10
N ALA A 203 9.26 11.61 -40.43
CA ALA A 203 9.18 12.76 -41.34
C ALA A 203 7.85 13.54 -41.30
N SER A 204 6.76 12.93 -40.80
CA SER A 204 5.46 13.60 -40.61
C SER A 204 5.31 14.25 -39.23
N GLY A 205 6.34 14.18 -38.37
CA GLY A 205 6.33 14.71 -37.01
C GLY A 205 5.63 13.81 -35.98
N GLN A 206 5.24 12.58 -36.36
CA GLN A 206 4.67 11.63 -35.41
C GLN A 206 5.78 11.07 -34.53
N ARG A 207 5.53 11.06 -33.22
CA ARG A 207 6.47 10.61 -32.21
C ARG A 207 6.14 9.22 -31.73
N LEU A 208 7.19 8.48 -31.37
CA LEU A 208 7.11 7.26 -30.58
C LEU A 208 8.17 7.29 -29.48
N THR A 209 7.95 6.52 -28.43
CA THR A 209 8.93 6.34 -27.36
C THR A 209 9.22 4.89 -27.10
N VAL A 210 10.49 4.58 -26.82
CA VAL A 210 10.95 3.28 -26.34
C VAL A 210 11.37 3.46 -24.88
N LEU A 211 10.60 2.88 -23.97
CA LEU A 211 10.87 2.85 -22.54
C LEU A 211 11.59 1.54 -22.17
N VAL A 212 12.65 1.65 -21.37
CA VAL A 212 13.39 0.52 -20.78
C VAL A 212 13.40 0.71 -19.27
N GLY A 213 13.04 -0.31 -18.52
CA GLY A 213 13.08 -0.29 -17.06
C GLY A 213 13.28 -1.66 -16.46
N ARG A 214 13.71 -1.72 -15.20
CA ARG A 214 13.93 -3.00 -14.54
C ARG A 214 12.60 -3.66 -14.19
N ASN A 215 12.49 -4.96 -14.43
CA ASN A 215 11.37 -5.79 -14.04
C ASN A 215 11.88 -6.94 -13.16
N SER A 216 11.66 -6.82 -11.85
CA SER A 216 12.07 -7.83 -10.86
C SER A 216 11.04 -8.94 -10.63
N GLY A 217 9.84 -8.83 -11.24
CA GLY A 217 8.69 -9.70 -10.93
C GLY A 217 8.42 -10.79 -11.96
N ASN A 218 8.95 -10.67 -13.18
CA ASN A 218 8.68 -11.64 -14.25
C ASN A 218 9.90 -11.74 -15.18
N THR A 219 10.41 -12.95 -15.39
CA THR A 219 11.58 -13.24 -16.24
C THR A 219 11.19 -13.98 -17.53
N THR A 220 9.90 -14.23 -17.75
CA THR A 220 9.43 -14.94 -18.94
C THR A 220 9.15 -13.96 -20.06
N THR A 221 9.84 -14.11 -21.19
CA THR A 221 9.60 -13.33 -22.39
C THR A 221 8.17 -13.55 -22.87
N SER A 222 7.36 -12.49 -22.78
CA SER A 222 6.00 -12.47 -23.30
C SER A 222 5.77 -11.16 -24.01
N PHE A 223 5.42 -11.25 -25.30
CA PHE A 223 5.00 -10.11 -26.09
C PHE A 223 3.54 -9.82 -25.82
N ARG A 224 3.24 -8.58 -25.46
CA ARG A 224 1.90 -8.14 -25.07
C ARG A 224 1.60 -6.77 -25.65
N PHE A 225 0.31 -6.49 -25.71
CA PHE A 225 -0.20 -5.26 -26.29
C PHE A 225 -1.24 -4.64 -25.36
N ALA A 226 -1.17 -3.32 -25.19
CA ALA A 226 -2.13 -2.51 -24.47
C ALA A 226 -2.54 -1.33 -25.37
N SER A 227 -3.83 -0.99 -25.33
CA SER A 227 -4.41 0.09 -26.13
C SER A 227 -5.15 1.04 -25.20
N ASP A 228 -4.86 2.34 -25.30
CA ASP A 228 -5.65 3.40 -24.67
C ASP A 228 -5.90 4.53 -25.68
N LYS A 229 -7.15 4.62 -26.12
CA LYS A 229 -7.63 5.56 -27.15
C LYS A 229 -6.85 5.44 -28.47
N ALA A 230 -6.04 6.44 -28.80
CA ALA A 230 -5.23 6.51 -30.01
C ALA A 230 -3.76 6.14 -29.75
N VAL A 231 -3.39 5.92 -28.48
CA VAL A 231 -2.02 5.59 -28.09
C VAL A 231 -1.94 4.09 -27.89
N GLU A 232 -1.10 3.48 -28.71
CA GLU A 232 -0.86 2.05 -28.68
C GLU A 232 0.46 1.78 -27.95
N THR A 233 0.49 0.73 -27.12
CA THR A 233 1.69 0.31 -26.37
C THR A 233 1.95 -1.18 -26.59
N PHE A 234 3.09 -1.49 -27.17
CA PHE A 234 3.60 -2.85 -27.31
C PHE A 234 4.71 -3.06 -26.28
N TYR A 235 4.69 -4.16 -25.53
CA TYR A 235 5.68 -4.37 -24.48
C TYR A 235 6.09 -5.83 -24.35
N TRP A 236 7.33 -6.04 -23.90
CA TRP A 236 7.88 -7.35 -23.63
C TRP A 236 8.85 -7.30 -22.47
N ILE A 237 9.25 -8.48 -22.00
CA ILE A 237 10.21 -8.64 -20.92
C ILE A 237 11.33 -9.54 -21.44
N ASP A 238 12.56 -9.18 -21.17
CA ASP A 238 13.73 -10.00 -21.48
C ASP A 238 14.69 -9.94 -20.29
N GLY A 239 14.90 -11.08 -19.62
CA GLY A 239 15.66 -11.16 -18.38
C GLY A 239 15.08 -10.27 -17.28
N ASP A 240 15.88 -9.35 -16.76
CA ASP A 240 15.51 -8.40 -15.70
C ASP A 240 15.07 -7.03 -16.24
N LEU A 241 14.90 -6.89 -17.56
CA LEU A 241 14.50 -5.66 -18.23
C LEU A 241 13.14 -5.83 -18.91
N GLY A 242 12.26 -4.87 -18.66
CA GLY A 242 11.03 -4.66 -19.40
C GLY A 242 11.21 -3.54 -20.41
N TYR A 243 10.63 -3.75 -21.59
CA TYR A 243 10.67 -2.81 -22.70
C TYR A 243 9.25 -2.50 -23.13
N ALA A 244 8.97 -1.23 -23.41
CA ALA A 244 7.69 -0.80 -23.95
C ALA A 244 7.89 0.23 -25.06
N VAL A 245 7.23 0.00 -26.19
CA VAL A 245 7.19 0.93 -27.32
C VAL A 245 5.78 1.51 -27.37
N THR A 246 5.70 2.83 -27.31
CA THR A 246 4.42 3.56 -27.24
C THR A 246 4.37 4.65 -28.31
N GLY A 247 3.23 4.80 -28.98
CA GLY A 247 3.03 5.90 -29.93
C GLY A 247 1.61 6.00 -30.48
N GLU A 248 1.30 7.13 -31.11
CA GLU A 248 0.05 7.36 -31.86
C GLU A 248 0.21 6.92 -33.33
N ILE A 249 0.48 5.63 -33.52
CA ILE A 249 0.67 5.01 -34.82
C ILE A 249 -0.12 3.71 -34.91
N SER A 250 -0.33 3.21 -36.13
CA SER A 250 -1.03 1.94 -36.33
C SER A 250 -0.34 0.80 -35.58
N ARG A 251 -1.14 -0.12 -35.04
CA ARG A 251 -0.66 -1.35 -34.38
C ARG A 251 0.40 -2.11 -35.19
N ASP A 252 0.19 -2.27 -36.50
CA ASP A 252 1.12 -3.01 -37.37
C ASP A 252 2.50 -2.35 -37.43
N MET A 253 2.55 -1.03 -37.55
CA MET A 253 3.81 -0.27 -37.50
C MET A 253 4.46 -0.35 -36.12
N LEU A 254 3.68 -0.23 -35.04
CA LEU A 254 4.21 -0.34 -33.68
C LEU A 254 4.82 -1.72 -33.41
N GLN A 255 4.21 -2.78 -33.95
CA GLN A 255 4.74 -4.14 -33.89
C GLN A 255 6.07 -4.26 -34.64
N GLN A 256 6.17 -3.71 -35.87
CA GLN A 256 7.45 -3.69 -36.62
C GLN A 256 8.56 -2.96 -35.86
N VAL A 257 8.23 -1.84 -35.20
CA VAL A 257 9.17 -1.11 -34.34
C VAL A 257 9.60 -1.97 -33.15
N ALA A 258 8.65 -2.63 -32.48
CA ALA A 258 8.96 -3.49 -31.34
C ALA A 258 9.85 -4.68 -31.74
N ASP A 259 9.57 -5.33 -32.87
CA ASP A 259 10.38 -6.43 -33.41
C ASP A 259 11.82 -5.98 -33.71
N GLU A 260 11.97 -4.79 -34.30
CA GLU A 260 13.29 -4.22 -34.60
C GLU A 260 14.07 -3.84 -33.34
N CYS A 261 13.39 -3.25 -32.34
CA CYS A 261 13.97 -3.00 -31.03
C CYS A 261 14.43 -4.31 -30.36
N TYR A 262 13.57 -5.33 -30.33
CA TYR A 262 13.88 -6.63 -29.74
C TYR A 262 15.12 -7.27 -30.38
N ARG A 263 15.22 -7.22 -31.73
CA ARG A 263 16.38 -7.73 -32.48
C ARG A 263 17.69 -7.04 -32.10
N GLN A 264 17.65 -5.73 -31.85
CA GLN A 264 18.87 -4.96 -31.52
C GLN A 264 19.27 -5.06 -30.04
N PHE A 265 18.30 -5.20 -29.13
CA PHE A 265 18.58 -5.40 -27.71
C PHE A 265 19.07 -6.81 -27.39
N SER A 266 18.63 -7.82 -28.15
CA SER A 266 19.06 -9.21 -27.98
C SER A 266 20.41 -9.55 -28.64
N SER A 267 20.92 -8.67 -29.50
CA SER A 267 22.26 -8.75 -30.12
C SER A 267 23.34 -8.14 -29.24
#